data_AF-S4P992-F1
#
_entry.id   AF-S4P992-F1
#
_cell.length_a   1.000
_cell.length_b   1.000
_cell.length_c   1.000
_cell.angle_alpha   90.00
_cell.angle_beta   90.00
_cell.angle_gamma   90.00
#
_symmetry.space_group_name_H-M   'P 1'
#
loop_
_entity.id
_entity.type
_entity.pdbx_description
1 polymer ?
#
loop_
_entity_poly.entity_id
_entity_poly.type
_entity_poly.pdbx_seq_one_letter_code
_entity_poly.pdbx_strand_id
1 'polypeptide(L)'
;MNLVGIRELVSFSAVVTTILQFLSGILVCKQYVVNRTTAESSPLPFICGFLSCGVWLLYGLIKQDNIVTFVNVVGILLMISYVFVFYNYTFKKTSLSKQFLVSLVFYMFIM
;
A
#
# COMPACT_ATOMS: atom_id res chain seq x y z
N MET A 1 -18.15 9.07 -28.61
CA MET A 1 -18.10 9.02 -27.14
C MET A 1 -17.86 10.43 -26.65
N ASN A 2 -18.67 10.94 -25.72
CA ASN A 2 -18.49 12.26 -25.12
C ASN A 2 -17.36 12.21 -24.08
N LEU A 3 -16.71 13.37 -23.83
CA LEU A 3 -15.57 13.47 -22.89
C LEU A 3 -15.93 13.00 -21.48
N VAL A 4 -17.19 13.18 -21.07
CA VAL A 4 -17.73 12.73 -19.78
C VAL A 4 -17.69 11.20 -19.68
N GLY A 5 -18.19 10.48 -20.69
CA GLY A 5 -18.18 9.01 -20.67
C GLY A 5 -16.78 8.39 -20.69
N ILE A 6 -15.81 9.03 -21.35
CA ILE A 6 -14.41 8.59 -21.31
C ILE A 6 -13.84 8.76 -19.90
N ARG A 7 -14.09 9.92 -19.26
CA ARG A 7 -13.59 10.20 -17.90
C ARG A 7 -14.12 9.20 -16.87
N GLU A 8 -15.40 8.87 -16.93
CA GLU A 8 -16.03 7.91 -16.02
C GLU A 8 -15.46 6.50 -16.19
N LEU A 9 -15.31 6.03 -17.43
CA LEU A 9 -14.74 4.71 -17.72
C LEU A 9 -13.29 4.61 -17.24
N VAL A 10 -12.47 5.63 -17.51
CA VAL A 10 -11.07 5.69 -17.06
C VAL A 10 -11.01 5.71 -15.53
N SER A 11 -11.85 6.50 -14.86
CA SER A 11 -11.87 6.57 -13.40
C SER A 11 -12.24 5.23 -12.77
N PHE A 12 -13.30 4.59 -13.28
CA PHE A 12 -13.76 3.29 -12.79
C PHE A 12 -12.70 2.20 -12.98
N SER A 13 -12.16 2.09 -14.19
CA SER A 13 -11.11 1.10 -14.50
C SER A 13 -9.83 1.33 -13.68
N ALA A 14 -9.43 2.58 -13.46
CA ALA A 14 -8.28 2.91 -12.61
C ALA A 14 -8.51 2.47 -11.16
N VAL A 15 -9.69 2.72 -10.59
CA VAL A 15 -10.04 2.27 -9.23
C VAL A 15 -9.98 0.74 -9.13
N VAL A 16 -10.65 0.04 -10.04
CA VAL A 16 -10.72 -1.43 -10.04
C VAL A 16 -9.34 -2.05 -10.17
N THR A 17 -8.54 -1.60 -11.14
CA THR A 17 -7.19 -2.12 -11.36
C THR A 17 -6.26 -1.83 -10.20
N THR A 18 -6.36 -0.65 -9.57
CA THR A 18 -5.55 -0.30 -8.39
C THR A 18 -5.89 -1.17 -7.18
N ILE A 19 -7.17 -1.41 -6.91
CA ILE A 19 -7.59 -2.29 -5.81
C ILE A 19 -7.11 -3.72 -6.08
N LEU A 20 -7.30 -4.25 -7.29
CA LEU A 20 -6.79 -5.58 -7.66
C LEU A 20 -5.28 -5.68 -7.50
N GLN A 21 -4.54 -4.66 -7.89
CA GLN A 21 -3.10 -4.58 -7.70
C GLN A 21 -2.74 -4.63 -6.21
N PHE A 22 -3.45 -3.93 -5.33
CA PHE A 22 -3.21 -4.00 -3.88
C PHE A 22 -3.54 -5.37 -3.28
N LEU A 23 -4.55 -6.07 -3.81
CA LEU A 23 -4.91 -7.41 -3.35
C LEU A 23 -3.88 -8.49 -3.73
N SER A 24 -3.01 -8.24 -4.70
CA SER A 24 -1.92 -9.17 -5.06
C SER A 24 -1.02 -9.54 -3.87
N GLY A 25 -0.86 -8.63 -2.90
CA GLY A 25 -0.09 -8.85 -1.68
C GLY A 25 -0.65 -9.96 -0.79
N ILE A 26 -1.94 -10.29 -0.89
CA ILE A 26 -2.56 -11.42 -0.19
C ILE A 26 -1.91 -12.74 -0.59
N LEU A 27 -1.61 -12.92 -1.89
CA LEU A 27 -1.00 -14.15 -2.39
C LEU A 27 0.39 -14.35 -1.80
N VAL A 28 1.16 -13.27 -1.69
CA VAL A 28 2.49 -13.26 -1.08
C VAL A 28 2.39 -13.54 0.43
N CYS A 29 1.48 -12.88 1.13
CA CYS A 29 1.23 -13.12 2.56
C CYS A 29 0.80 -14.56 2.84
N LYS A 30 -0.03 -15.15 1.97
CA LYS A 30 -0.43 -16.56 2.05
C LYS A 30 0.79 -17.48 2.00
N GLN A 31 1.77 -17.20 1.15
CA GLN A 31 3.02 -17.98 1.10
C GLN A 31 3.79 -17.88 2.42
N TYR A 32 3.87 -16.71 3.05
CA TYR A 32 4.54 -16.56 4.35
C TYR A 32 3.85 -17.36 5.45
N VAL A 33 2.50 -17.35 5.46
CA VAL A 33 1.71 -18.11 6.43
C VAL A 33 1.89 -19.61 6.25
N VAL A 34 1.82 -20.10 5.01
CA VAL A 34 1.96 -21.54 4.70
C VAL A 34 3.37 -22.04 4.99
N ASN A 35 4.40 -21.30 4.55
CA ASN A 35 5.79 -21.70 4.70
C ASN A 35 6.35 -21.39 6.08
N ARG A 36 5.62 -20.62 6.90
CA ARG A 36 6.03 -20.13 8.24
C ARG A 36 7.35 -19.34 8.24
N THR A 37 7.72 -18.77 7.10
CA THR A 37 8.95 -17.97 6.95
C THR A 37 8.78 -16.96 5.82
N THR A 38 9.44 -15.81 5.93
CA THR A 38 9.61 -14.86 4.82
C THR A 38 10.75 -15.25 3.88
N ALA A 39 11.53 -16.29 4.19
CA ALA A 39 12.78 -16.62 3.52
C ALA A 39 13.69 -15.36 3.40
N GLU A 40 14.34 -15.16 2.26
CA GLU A 40 15.12 -13.95 1.94
C GLU A 40 14.26 -12.82 1.34
N SER A 41 12.93 -12.87 1.48
CA SER A 41 12.07 -11.77 1.03
C SER A 41 12.37 -10.49 1.80
N SER A 42 12.31 -9.36 1.09
CA SER A 42 12.42 -8.03 1.70
C SER A 42 11.04 -7.47 2.06
N PRO A 43 10.88 -6.76 3.19
CA PRO A 43 9.62 -6.07 3.50
C PRO A 43 9.43 -4.78 2.69
N LEU A 44 10.45 -4.33 1.95
CA LEU A 44 10.44 -3.07 1.22
C LEU A 44 9.21 -2.88 0.31
N PRO A 45 8.69 -3.87 -0.44
CA PRO A 45 7.52 -3.67 -1.27
C PRO A 45 6.30 -3.19 -0.49
N PHE A 46 6.06 -3.72 0.72
CA PHE A 46 4.93 -3.29 1.54
C PHE A 46 5.16 -1.92 2.18
N ILE A 47 6.40 -1.61 2.59
CA ILE A 47 6.75 -0.30 3.16
C ILE A 47 6.68 0.79 2.08
N CYS A 48 7.22 0.54 0.89
CA CYS A 48 7.12 1.45 -0.26
C CYS A 48 5.66 1.62 -0.71
N GLY A 49 4.88 0.55 -0.69
CA GLY A 49 3.43 0.62 -0.95
C GLY A 49 2.72 1.51 0.06
N PHE A 50 3.02 1.33 1.35
CA PHE A 50 2.50 2.19 2.43
C PHE A 50 2.88 3.66 2.20
N LEU A 51 4.16 3.95 1.90
CA LEU A 51 4.68 5.28 1.57
C LEU A 51 3.97 5.93 0.37
N SER A 52 3.83 5.19 -0.72
CA SER A 52 3.15 5.66 -1.92
C SER A 52 1.70 6.00 -1.64
N CYS A 53 0.98 5.12 -0.93
CA CYS A 53 -0.43 5.34 -0.62
C CYS A 53 -0.63 6.57 0.27
N GLY A 54 0.22 6.84 1.27
CA GLY A 54 0.06 8.04 2.08
C GLY A 54 0.42 9.34 1.36
N VAL A 55 1.39 9.34 0.46
CA VAL A 55 1.66 10.51 -0.40
C VAL A 55 0.45 10.81 -1.29
N TRP A 56 -0.12 9.79 -1.93
CA TRP A 56 -1.31 9.97 -2.76
C TRP A 56 -2.57 10.31 -1.96
N LEU A 57 -2.68 9.82 -0.72
CA LEU A 57 -3.73 10.22 0.20
C LEU A 57 -3.63 11.71 0.51
N LEU A 58 -2.44 12.20 0.89
CA LEU A 58 -2.21 13.62 1.14
C LEU A 58 -2.56 14.47 -0.10
N TYR A 59 -2.12 14.03 -1.28
CA TYR A 59 -2.50 14.67 -2.54
C TYR A 59 -4.02 14.73 -2.72
N GLY A 60 -4.72 13.60 -2.51
CA GLY A 60 -6.17 13.52 -2.63
C GLY A 60 -6.89 14.48 -1.67
N LEU A 61 -6.42 14.58 -0.44
CA LEU A 61 -6.95 15.53 0.55
C LEU A 61 -6.73 16.98 0.12
N ILE A 62 -5.53 17.34 -0.33
CA ILE A 62 -5.19 18.70 -0.80
C ILE A 62 -6.03 19.09 -2.02
N LYS A 63 -6.26 18.15 -2.95
CA LYS A 63 -7.04 18.39 -4.17
C LYS A 63 -8.54 18.15 -4.01
N GLN A 64 -8.99 17.76 -2.82
CA GLN A 64 -10.37 17.34 -2.56
C GLN A 64 -10.86 16.27 -3.55
N ASP A 65 -9.96 15.36 -3.95
CA ASP A 65 -10.27 14.22 -4.79
C ASP A 65 -10.66 13.01 -3.92
N ASN A 66 -11.97 12.82 -3.77
CA ASN A 66 -12.53 11.74 -2.96
C ASN A 66 -12.18 10.35 -3.48
N ILE A 67 -12.00 10.18 -4.79
CA ILE A 67 -11.70 8.87 -5.39
C ILE A 67 -10.26 8.48 -5.05
N VAL A 68 -9.31 9.39 -5.28
CA VAL A 68 -7.90 9.16 -4.94
C VAL A 68 -7.73 8.95 -3.43
N THR A 69 -8.41 9.75 -2.62
CA THR A 69 -8.42 9.61 -1.16
C THR A 69 -8.90 8.22 -0.74
N PHE A 70 -10.07 7.79 -1.23
CA PHE A 70 -10.67 6.50 -0.87
C PHE A 70 -9.77 5.31 -1.22
N VAL A 71 -9.27 5.25 -2.46
CA VAL A 71 -8.44 4.12 -2.93
C VAL A 71 -7.15 4.01 -2.11
N ASN A 72 -6.53 5.15 -1.77
CA ASN A 72 -5.28 5.15 -1.02
C ASN A 72 -5.46 4.89 0.48
N VAL A 73 -6.60 5.24 1.08
CA VAL A 73 -6.94 4.77 2.45
C VAL A 73 -7.01 3.24 2.47
N VAL A 74 -7.69 2.62 1.51
CA VAL A 74 -7.73 1.15 1.38
C VAL A 74 -6.33 0.59 1.18
N GLY A 75 -5.52 1.22 0.34
CA GLY A 75 -4.13 0.86 0.11
C GLY A 75 -3.29 0.86 1.40
N ILE A 76 -3.38 1.92 2.22
CA ILE A 76 -2.69 2.02 3.50
C ILE A 76 -3.07 0.86 4.43
N LEU A 77 -4.37 0.57 4.58
CA LEU A 77 -4.85 -0.50 5.45
C LEU A 77 -4.33 -1.87 5.02
N LEU A 78 -4.31 -2.14 3.72
CA LEU A 78 -3.76 -3.38 3.16
C LEU A 78 -2.24 -3.47 3.39
N MET A 79 -1.50 -2.40 3.11
CA MET A 79 -0.05 -2.40 3.28
C MET A 79 0.38 -2.56 4.74
N ILE A 80 -0.32 -1.92 5.69
CA ILE A 80 -0.11 -2.14 7.13
C ILE A 80 -0.38 -3.59 7.49
N SER A 81 -1.46 -4.18 6.97
CA SER A 81 -1.81 -5.59 7.20
C SER A 81 -0.71 -6.53 6.67
N TYR A 82 -0.16 -6.25 5.50
CA TYR A 82 0.93 -7.05 4.92
C TYR A 82 2.25 -6.90 5.68
N VAL A 83 2.59 -5.68 6.12
CA VAL A 83 3.72 -5.45 7.02
C VAL A 83 3.56 -6.24 8.32
N PHE A 84 2.35 -6.27 8.89
CA PHE A 84 2.06 -7.05 10.09
C PHE A 84 2.24 -8.55 9.86
N VAL A 85 1.71 -9.10 8.76
CA VAL A 85 1.92 -10.52 8.40
C VAL A 85 3.42 -10.80 8.22
N PHE A 86 4.14 -9.98 7.45
CA PHE A 86 5.58 -10.14 7.25
C PHE A 86 6.34 -10.11 8.59
N TYR A 87 6.00 -9.18 9.49
CA TYR A 87 6.62 -9.06 10.81
C TYR A 87 6.51 -10.35 11.63
N ASN A 88 5.40 -11.07 11.53
CA ASN A 88 5.18 -12.32 12.26
C ASN A 88 6.09 -13.46 11.79
N TYR A 89 6.45 -13.49 10.50
CA TYR A 89 7.20 -14.61 9.90
C TYR A 89 8.67 -14.30 9.58
N THR A 90 9.12 -13.05 9.75
CA THR A 90 10.51 -12.68 9.49
C THR A 90 11.40 -12.85 10.73
N PHE A 91 12.64 -13.29 10.51
CA PHE A 91 13.69 -13.30 11.53
C PHE A 91 14.34 -11.92 11.70
N LYS A 92 14.27 -11.04 10.69
CA LYS A 92 14.96 -9.73 10.65
C LYS A 92 14.08 -8.59 11.20
N LYS A 93 13.41 -8.79 12.34
CA LYS A 93 12.41 -7.86 12.92
C LYS A 93 12.98 -6.44 13.13
N THR A 94 14.19 -6.32 13.67
CA THR A 94 14.84 -5.02 13.90
C THR A 94 15.04 -4.22 12.61
N SER A 95 15.38 -4.88 11.50
CA SER A 95 15.54 -4.22 10.20
C SER A 95 14.20 -3.67 9.71
N LEU A 96 13.14 -4.47 9.81
CA LEU A 96 11.78 -4.05 9.48
C LEU A 96 11.32 -2.85 10.33
N SER A 97 11.46 -2.92 11.66
CA SER A 97 11.07 -1.82 12.55
C SER A 97 11.82 -0.53 12.23
N LYS A 98 13.13 -0.61 11.90
CA LYS A 98 13.91 0.55 11.46
C LYS A 98 13.38 1.13 10.15
N GLN A 99 13.13 0.30 9.15
CA GLN A 99 12.60 0.76 7.85
C GLN A 99 11.21 1.39 8.00
N PHE A 100 10.34 0.79 8.82
CA PHE A 100 9.01 1.33 9.09
C PHE A 100 9.09 2.65 9.88
N LEU A 101 9.98 2.76 10.88
CA LEU A 101 10.22 4.02 11.58
C LEU A 101 10.70 5.11 10.63
N VAL A 102 11.66 4.79 9.75
CA VAL A 102 12.13 5.72 8.72
C VAL A 102 10.97 6.18 7.82
N SER A 103 10.05 5.29 7.44
CA SER A 103 8.87 5.68 6.66
C SER A 103 7.93 6.63 7.43
N LEU A 104 7.77 6.44 8.74
CA LEU A 104 6.96 7.34 9.57
C LEU A 104 7.61 8.71 9.74
N VAL A 105 8.93 8.75 9.95
CA VAL A 105 9.70 9.99 10.01
C VAL A 105 9.61 10.73 8.68
N PHE A 106 9.71 10.03 7.55
CA PHE A 106 9.52 10.62 6.23
C PHE A 106 8.16 11.31 6.08
N TYR A 107 7.07 10.71 6.60
CA TYR A 107 5.77 11.38 6.62
C TYR A 107 5.74 12.63 7.49
N MET A 108 6.40 12.61 8.65
CA MET A 108 6.51 13.80 9.52
C MET A 108 7.25 14.96 8.84
N PHE A 109 8.15 14.68 7.90
CA PHE A 109 8.83 15.72 7.11
C PHE A 109 8.00 16.25 5.94
N ILE A 110 7.08 15.44 5.41
CA ILE A 110 6.23 15.82 4.27
C ILE A 110 4.99 16.62 4.68
N MET A 111 4.47 16.35 5.88
CA MET A 111 3.33 17.06 6.48
C MET A 111 3.77 18.37 7.14
#